data_AF-A0A4U8S115-F1
#
_entry.id   AF-A0A4U8S115-F1
#
_cell.length_a   1.000
_cell.length_b   1.000
_cell.length_c   1.000
_cell.angle_alpha   90.00
_cell.angle_beta   90.00
_cell.angle_gamma   90.00
#
_symmetry.space_group_name_H-M   'P 1'
#
loop_
_entity.id
_entity.type
_entity.pdbx_description
1 polymer ?
#
loop_
_entity_poly.entity_id
_entity_poly.type
_entity_poly.pdbx_seq_one_letter_code
_entity_poly.pdbx_strand_id
1 'polypeptide(L)'
;MEIKLIYGLGYQVFMEKGSYEFKVSYEEGWEDLINAFLKLYPQAKKTDILELLEYMLMYMICSENRLRECDEILWFPLSKDSEGYGKNGVCFNEPLPSFESEYISILGELFLAGYVDFVAEEEIKEKEYKDVYLSEYKANIYEAWKYFRDNYFYKYAFQKFDDEDILIYNGKEYSVQDCPRYYDKKEKMKILCGYSTMYSPTSWDTPKYWSQYNIWVARTPKGDEYFEKVLTPRFYKKYKDLSVEIDDKGNIVHWIGQINR
;
A
#
# COMPACT_ATOMS: atom_id res chain seq x y z
N MET A 1 -10.80 27.86 5.14
CA MET A 1 -11.51 26.56 5.00
C MET A 1 -11.26 25.75 6.26
N GLU A 2 -12.27 25.06 6.80
CA GLU A 2 -12.06 24.13 7.94
C GLU A 2 -11.59 22.77 7.41
N ILE A 3 -10.45 22.30 7.88
CA ILE A 3 -9.89 20.96 7.60
C ILE A 3 -10.00 20.11 8.86
N LYS A 4 -10.50 18.88 8.72
CA LYS A 4 -10.57 17.88 9.80
C LYS A 4 -9.69 16.69 9.46
N LEU A 5 -9.13 16.04 10.50
CA LEU A 5 -8.45 14.77 10.27
C LEU A 5 -9.44 13.71 9.80
N ILE A 6 -10.59 13.61 10.45
CA ILE A 6 -11.59 12.59 10.15
C ILE A 6 -12.99 13.19 10.24
N TYR A 7 -13.74 13.12 9.13
CA TYR A 7 -15.04 13.78 9.00
C TYR A 7 -16.21 12.93 9.50
N GLY A 8 -15.99 11.63 9.72
CA GLY A 8 -17.01 10.70 10.19
C GLY A 8 -16.43 9.36 10.60
N LEU A 9 -17.22 8.57 11.33
CA LEU A 9 -16.84 7.22 11.72
C LEU A 9 -16.61 6.36 10.47
N GLY A 10 -15.41 5.80 10.34
CA GLY A 10 -15.03 4.94 9.22
C GLY A 10 -14.74 5.67 7.91
N TYR A 11 -14.49 6.98 7.94
CA TYR A 11 -14.12 7.74 6.75
C TYR A 11 -12.61 7.73 6.57
N GLN A 12 -12.15 7.85 5.32
CA GLN A 12 -10.75 8.12 5.03
C GLN A 12 -10.33 9.44 5.70
N VAL A 13 -9.10 9.51 6.18
CA VAL A 13 -8.58 10.77 6.74
C VAL A 13 -8.55 11.86 5.67
N PHE A 14 -8.79 13.11 6.08
CA PHE A 14 -8.85 14.28 5.21
C PHE A 14 -9.89 14.23 4.07
N MET A 15 -10.86 13.30 4.13
CA MET A 15 -11.90 13.15 3.12
C MET A 15 -13.31 13.04 3.73
N GLU A 16 -14.27 13.63 3.04
CA GLU A 16 -15.71 13.50 3.33
C GLU A 16 -16.29 12.24 2.68
N LYS A 17 -17.45 11.78 3.16
CA LYS A 17 -18.12 10.59 2.61
C LYS A 17 -18.40 10.76 1.12
N GLY A 18 -17.88 9.84 0.30
CA GLY A 18 -18.14 9.84 -1.13
C GLY A 18 -17.39 10.94 -1.91
N SER A 19 -16.47 11.66 -1.27
CA SER A 19 -15.47 12.47 -1.96
C SER A 19 -14.40 11.56 -2.55
N TYR A 20 -13.87 11.92 -3.72
CA TYR A 20 -12.62 11.37 -4.25
C TYR A 20 -11.44 12.34 -4.07
N GLU A 21 -11.71 13.53 -3.52
CA GLU A 21 -10.73 14.59 -3.33
C GLU A 21 -10.37 14.72 -1.85
N PHE A 22 -9.06 14.75 -1.58
CA PHE A 22 -8.49 15.19 -0.31
C PHE A 22 -8.79 16.69 -0.12
N LYS A 23 -9.19 17.09 1.09
CA LYS A 23 -9.43 18.50 1.44
C LYS A 23 -8.15 19.27 1.78
N VAL A 24 -7.01 18.60 1.79
CA VAL A 24 -5.68 19.22 1.86
C VAL A 24 -5.23 19.51 0.43
N SER A 25 -4.50 20.61 0.20
CA SER A 25 -4.14 21.08 -1.15
C SER A 25 -3.54 19.95 -2.00
N TYR A 26 -3.81 19.98 -3.31
CA TYR A 26 -3.42 18.92 -4.25
C TYR A 26 -1.90 18.65 -4.28
N GLU A 27 -1.07 19.63 -3.92
CA GLU A 27 0.40 19.51 -3.79
C GLU A 27 0.86 18.79 -2.50
N GLU A 28 -0.02 18.62 -1.52
CA GLU A 28 0.29 18.06 -0.19
C GLU A 28 -0.55 16.80 0.13
N GLY A 29 -1.71 16.60 -0.53
CA GLY A 29 -2.72 15.60 -0.12
C GLY A 29 -2.44 14.15 -0.54
N TRP A 30 -1.83 13.91 -1.70
CA TRP A 30 -1.57 12.54 -2.19
C TRP A 30 -0.17 12.02 -1.84
N GLU A 31 0.81 12.92 -1.71
CA GLU A 31 2.23 12.56 -1.61
C GLU A 31 2.80 12.73 -0.18
N ASP A 32 1.97 13.11 0.81
CA ASP A 32 2.51 13.53 2.11
C ASP A 32 1.55 13.46 3.31
N LEU A 33 0.90 12.30 3.51
CA LEU A 33 -0.05 12.08 4.61
C LEU A 33 0.53 12.49 5.98
N ILE A 34 1.78 12.10 6.25
CA ILE A 34 2.42 12.38 7.54
C ILE A 34 2.62 13.88 7.73
N ASN A 35 3.09 14.62 6.73
CA ASN A 35 3.26 16.07 6.87
C ASN A 35 1.92 16.80 7.00
N ALA A 36 0.88 16.37 6.28
CA ALA A 36 -0.47 16.89 6.48
C ALA A 36 -0.97 16.65 7.92
N PHE A 37 -0.74 15.46 8.46
CA PHE A 37 -1.06 15.14 9.84
C PHE A 37 -0.25 15.95 10.84
N LEU A 38 1.05 16.16 10.63
CA LEU A 38 1.91 16.94 11.52
C LEU A 38 1.63 18.44 11.46
N LYS A 39 1.18 18.96 10.32
CA LYS A 39 0.61 20.32 10.25
C LYS A 39 -0.65 20.41 11.11
N LEU A 40 -1.53 19.42 11.02
CA LEU A 40 -2.75 19.33 11.82
C LEU A 40 -2.50 18.87 13.27
N TYR A 41 -1.33 18.35 13.63
CA TYR A 41 -1.05 17.93 15.00
C TYR A 41 0.45 18.00 15.27
N PRO A 42 1.04 19.22 15.38
CA PRO A 42 2.49 19.39 15.47
C PRO A 42 3.09 18.81 16.76
N GLN A 43 2.26 18.58 17.77
CA GLN A 43 2.61 17.94 19.03
C GLN A 43 2.35 16.42 19.05
N ALA A 44 2.13 15.80 17.88
CA ALA A 44 2.01 14.36 17.72
C ALA A 44 3.21 13.62 18.30
N LYS A 45 2.94 12.53 19.00
CA LYS A 45 3.95 11.55 19.39
C LYS A 45 4.09 10.51 18.29
N LYS A 46 5.20 9.76 18.31
CA LYS A 46 5.40 8.60 17.43
C LYS A 46 4.18 7.66 17.43
N THR A 47 3.60 7.38 18.59
CA THR A 47 2.40 6.53 18.72
C THR A 47 1.18 7.06 17.97
N ASP A 48 1.03 8.38 17.85
CA ASP A 48 -0.07 8.99 17.10
C ASP A 48 0.13 8.80 15.59
N ILE A 49 1.38 8.86 15.13
CA ILE A 49 1.73 8.60 13.72
C ILE A 49 1.57 7.13 13.39
N LEU A 50 2.03 6.21 14.26
CA LEU A 50 1.85 4.77 14.05
C LEU A 50 0.35 4.38 14.00
N GLU A 51 -0.48 5.00 14.85
CA GLU A 51 -1.93 4.78 14.81
C GLU A 51 -2.57 5.33 13.51
N LEU A 52 -2.10 6.48 13.01
CA LEU A 52 -2.50 7.00 11.70
C LEU A 52 -2.14 6.03 10.57
N LEU A 53 -0.91 5.51 10.58
CA LEU A 53 -0.42 4.55 9.60
C LEU A 53 -1.23 3.25 9.63
N GLU A 54 -1.48 2.71 10.83
CA GLU A 54 -2.32 1.51 11.02
C GLU A 54 -3.75 1.76 10.50
N TYR A 55 -4.36 2.88 10.87
CA TYR A 55 -5.71 3.24 10.40
C TYR A 55 -5.78 3.34 8.89
N MET A 56 -4.81 4.02 8.27
CA MET A 56 -4.79 4.20 6.82
C MET A 56 -4.51 2.91 6.06
N LEU A 57 -3.56 2.10 6.51
CA LEU A 57 -3.29 0.79 5.93
C LEU A 57 -4.56 -0.07 5.97
N MET A 58 -5.16 -0.21 7.15
CA MET A 58 -6.38 -1.00 7.31
C MET A 58 -7.55 -0.42 6.52
N TYR A 59 -7.69 0.90 6.39
CA TYR A 59 -8.74 1.52 5.59
C TYR A 59 -8.61 1.18 4.10
N MET A 60 -7.39 1.27 3.54
CA MET A 60 -7.13 1.06 2.12
C MET A 60 -7.24 -0.40 1.69
N ILE A 61 -6.74 -1.33 2.51
CA ILE A 61 -6.89 -2.76 2.25
C ILE A 61 -8.38 -3.10 2.33
N CYS A 62 -8.99 -3.54 1.23
CA CYS A 62 -10.44 -3.79 1.21
C CYS A 62 -10.83 -5.11 1.92
N SER A 63 -12.11 -5.20 2.30
CA SER A 63 -12.74 -6.42 2.81
C SER A 63 -13.04 -7.43 1.69
N GLU A 64 -13.46 -8.62 2.08
CA GLU A 64 -13.76 -9.79 1.22
C GLU A 64 -14.34 -9.43 -0.16
N ASN A 65 -13.87 -10.15 -1.20
CA ASN A 65 -14.20 -10.00 -2.62
C ASN A 65 -13.62 -8.76 -3.32
N ARG A 66 -12.72 -8.01 -2.66
CA ARG A 66 -11.95 -6.93 -3.27
C ARG A 66 -10.50 -7.05 -2.85
N LEU A 67 -9.74 -7.79 -3.64
CA LEU A 67 -8.29 -7.77 -3.57
C LEU A 67 -7.78 -6.38 -4.00
N ARG A 68 -6.73 -5.90 -3.34
CA ARG A 68 -6.01 -4.68 -3.70
C ARG A 68 -4.61 -5.04 -4.14
N GLU A 69 -4.14 -4.43 -5.22
CA GLU A 69 -2.73 -4.55 -5.61
C GLU A 69 -1.86 -3.91 -4.51
N CYS A 70 -0.68 -4.48 -4.30
CA CYS A 70 0.24 -4.00 -3.27
C CYS A 70 0.74 -2.57 -3.57
N ASP A 71 0.83 -2.15 -4.83
CA ASP A 71 1.18 -0.78 -5.21
C ASP A 71 0.18 0.25 -4.66
N GLU A 72 -1.13 -0.05 -4.71
CA GLU A 72 -2.20 0.83 -4.23
C GLU A 72 -2.12 1.12 -2.72
N ILE A 73 -1.51 0.22 -1.93
CA ILE A 73 -1.39 0.37 -0.48
C ILE A 73 0.01 0.76 0.01
N LEU A 74 1.07 0.38 -0.70
CA LEU A 74 2.44 0.56 -0.23
C LEU A 74 3.08 1.86 -0.74
N TRP A 75 2.60 2.41 -1.86
CA TRP A 75 2.99 3.76 -2.28
C TRP A 75 2.33 4.87 -1.45
N PHE A 76 1.22 4.57 -0.78
CA PHE A 76 0.44 5.55 -0.01
C PHE A 76 0.53 5.27 1.48
N PRO A 77 1.49 5.85 2.23
CA PRO A 77 1.22 7.07 3.03
C PRO A 77 2.50 7.92 3.33
N LEU A 78 3.56 7.71 2.55
CA LEU A 78 4.89 8.16 2.94
C LEU A 78 5.13 9.59 2.46
N SER A 79 5.95 10.33 3.22
CA SER A 79 6.35 11.67 2.82
C SER A 79 7.31 11.58 1.64
N LYS A 80 7.13 12.44 0.63
CA LYS A 80 8.14 12.67 -0.42
C LYS A 80 9.51 13.10 0.12
N ASP A 81 9.54 13.64 1.34
CA ASP A 81 10.75 14.05 2.04
C ASP A 81 11.42 12.88 2.80
N SER A 82 10.82 11.69 2.77
CA SER A 82 11.44 10.50 3.32
C SER A 82 12.67 10.11 2.51
N GLU A 83 13.76 9.78 3.21
CA GLU A 83 14.99 9.27 2.58
C GLU A 83 14.74 7.97 1.80
N GLY A 84 13.64 7.26 2.08
CA GLY A 84 13.20 6.09 1.32
C GLY A 84 12.46 6.42 0.00
N TYR A 85 12.02 7.65 -0.23
CA TYR A 85 11.20 8.02 -1.40
C TYR A 85 12.03 8.41 -2.64
N GLY A 86 13.22 7.81 -2.78
CA GLY A 86 14.22 8.16 -3.80
C GLY A 86 14.13 7.35 -5.10
N LYS A 87 15.08 7.60 -6.00
CA LYS A 87 15.16 7.05 -7.38
C LYS A 87 15.19 5.51 -7.50
N ASN A 88 15.28 4.80 -6.37
CA ASN A 88 15.29 3.34 -6.26
C ASN A 88 14.14 2.80 -5.38
N GLY A 89 13.14 3.62 -5.07
CA GLY A 89 12.05 3.26 -4.17
C GLY A 89 12.50 3.04 -2.72
N VAL A 90 11.54 2.63 -1.90
CA VAL A 90 11.70 2.51 -0.45
C VAL A 90 12.77 1.48 -0.08
N CYS A 91 13.81 1.90 0.65
CA CYS A 91 14.87 1.01 1.15
C CYS A 91 14.40 0.14 2.32
N PHE A 92 13.54 -0.84 2.04
CA PHE A 92 12.93 -1.69 3.07
C PHE A 92 13.93 -2.56 3.87
N ASN A 93 15.10 -2.82 3.31
CA ASN A 93 16.14 -3.69 3.91
C ASN A 93 17.30 -2.90 4.56
N GLU A 94 17.23 -1.58 4.58
CA GLU A 94 18.26 -0.78 5.25
C GLU A 94 17.88 -0.58 6.73
N PRO A 95 18.85 -0.66 7.67
CA PRO A 95 18.61 -0.47 9.10
C PRO A 95 18.42 1.02 9.44
N LEU A 96 17.66 1.74 8.61
CA LEU A 96 17.33 3.13 8.81
C LEU A 96 15.98 3.18 9.54
N PRO A 97 15.94 3.67 10.80
CA PRO A 97 14.68 3.86 11.48
C PRO A 97 13.86 4.91 10.73
N SER A 98 12.82 4.46 10.05
CA SER A 98 12.01 5.29 9.17
C SER A 98 10.52 4.93 9.29
N PHE A 99 9.62 5.83 8.94
CA PHE A 99 8.18 5.53 8.99
C PHE A 99 7.78 4.43 8.00
N GLU A 100 8.59 4.17 6.98
CA GLU A 100 8.44 3.06 6.03
C GLU A 100 8.72 1.72 6.68
N SER A 101 9.83 1.63 7.41
CA SER A 101 10.18 0.43 8.16
C SER A 101 9.09 0.11 9.21
N GLU A 102 8.52 1.14 9.82
CA GLU A 102 7.38 1.02 10.75
C GLU A 102 6.10 0.61 10.02
N TYR A 103 5.84 1.15 8.83
CA TYR A 103 4.67 0.80 8.02
C TYR A 103 4.65 -0.68 7.63
N ILE A 104 5.80 -1.21 7.17
CA ILE A 104 5.93 -2.65 6.91
C ILE A 104 5.83 -3.46 8.20
N SER A 105 6.38 -2.96 9.30
CA SER A 105 6.30 -3.65 10.58
C SER A 105 4.84 -3.79 11.03
N ILE A 106 4.04 -2.73 10.92
CA ILE A 106 2.60 -2.75 11.16
C ILE A 106 1.92 -3.76 10.23
N LEU A 107 2.19 -3.71 8.92
CA LEU A 107 1.62 -4.66 7.95
C LEU A 107 1.95 -6.12 8.29
N GLY A 108 3.20 -6.39 8.67
CA GLY A 108 3.65 -7.70 9.12
C GLY A 108 2.98 -8.16 10.41
N GLU A 109 2.82 -7.27 11.38
CA GLU A 109 2.10 -7.56 12.63
C GLU A 109 0.63 -7.87 12.38
N LEU A 110 -0.03 -7.11 11.50
CA LEU A 110 -1.41 -7.36 11.07
C LEU A 110 -1.53 -8.74 10.39
N PHE A 111 -0.57 -9.09 9.52
CA PHE A 111 -0.53 -10.41 8.87
C PHE A 111 -0.34 -11.52 9.89
N LEU A 112 0.67 -11.42 10.77
CA LEU A 112 0.97 -12.41 11.80
C LEU A 112 -0.19 -12.59 12.80
N ALA A 113 -0.96 -11.52 13.05
CA ALA A 113 -2.17 -11.57 13.85
C ALA A 113 -3.38 -12.13 13.11
N GLY A 114 -3.29 -12.38 11.80
CA GLY A 114 -4.36 -12.89 10.94
C GLY A 114 -5.43 -11.86 10.62
N TYR A 115 -5.11 -10.56 10.68
CA TYR A 115 -6.02 -9.48 10.29
C TYR A 115 -5.98 -9.19 8.79
N VAL A 116 -4.83 -9.41 8.15
CA VAL A 116 -4.66 -9.28 6.70
C VAL A 116 -4.00 -10.52 6.14
N ASP A 117 -4.18 -10.76 4.85
CA ASP A 117 -3.50 -11.82 4.12
C ASP A 117 -3.05 -11.30 2.75
N PHE A 118 -2.02 -11.94 2.22
CA PHE A 118 -1.53 -11.68 0.87
C PHE A 118 -2.00 -12.80 -0.06
N VAL A 119 -2.27 -12.45 -1.31
CA VAL A 119 -2.84 -13.37 -2.29
C VAL A 119 -2.00 -13.33 -3.56
N ALA A 120 -1.65 -14.51 -4.05
CA ALA A 120 -1.14 -14.72 -5.39
C ALA A 120 -2.24 -15.39 -6.22
N GLU A 121 -2.63 -14.78 -7.34
CA GLU A 121 -3.51 -15.42 -8.32
C GLU A 121 -2.68 -16.41 -9.13
N GLU A 122 -2.90 -17.71 -8.94
CA GLU A 122 -2.17 -18.78 -9.62
C GLU A 122 -2.98 -19.35 -10.78
N GLU A 123 -2.36 -19.49 -11.96
CA GLU A 123 -2.94 -20.23 -13.08
C GLU A 123 -2.77 -21.74 -12.86
N ILE A 124 -3.87 -22.44 -12.55
CA ILE A 124 -3.86 -23.88 -12.26
C ILE A 124 -4.10 -24.73 -13.51
N LYS A 125 -4.77 -24.18 -14.53
CA LYS A 125 -4.90 -24.70 -15.90
C LYS A 125 -5.04 -23.52 -16.85
N GLU A 126 -4.92 -23.75 -18.16
CA GLU A 126 -5.05 -22.69 -19.17
C GLU A 126 -6.31 -21.84 -18.94
N LYS A 127 -6.11 -20.57 -18.56
CA LYS A 127 -7.16 -19.58 -18.24
C LYS A 127 -8.08 -19.95 -17.07
N GLU A 128 -7.64 -20.85 -16.20
CA GLU A 128 -8.28 -21.21 -14.93
C GLU A 128 -7.38 -20.75 -13.79
N TYR A 129 -7.85 -19.78 -13.02
CA TYR A 129 -7.09 -19.12 -11.97
C TYR A 129 -7.63 -19.46 -10.58
N LYS A 130 -6.75 -19.44 -9.59
CA LYS A 130 -7.08 -19.65 -8.19
C LYS A 130 -6.29 -18.70 -7.31
N ASP A 131 -7.00 -18.05 -6.40
CA ASP A 131 -6.38 -17.30 -5.31
C ASP A 131 -5.71 -18.25 -4.31
N VAL A 132 -4.42 -18.03 -4.07
CA VAL A 132 -3.62 -18.77 -3.09
C VAL A 132 -3.14 -17.81 -2.02
N TYR A 133 -3.61 -18.02 -0.79
CA TYR A 133 -3.30 -17.17 0.36
C TYR A 133 -1.93 -17.49 0.95
N LEU A 134 -1.16 -16.46 1.29
CA LEU A 134 0.19 -16.60 1.85
C LEU A 134 0.15 -17.34 3.19
N SER A 135 -0.87 -17.07 4.02
CA SER A 135 -1.01 -17.71 5.33
C SER A 135 -1.13 -19.24 5.26
N GLU A 136 -1.56 -19.79 4.12
CA GLU A 136 -1.71 -21.23 3.87
C GLU A 136 -0.49 -21.86 3.19
N TYR A 137 0.47 -21.06 2.71
CA TYR A 137 1.55 -21.52 1.83
C TYR A 137 2.71 -22.23 2.57
N LYS A 138 3.08 -21.76 3.77
CA LYS A 138 4.15 -22.39 4.58
C LYS A 138 3.56 -23.13 5.77
N ALA A 139 4.41 -23.95 6.42
CA ALA A 139 4.03 -24.75 7.59
C ALA A 139 3.49 -23.93 8.77
N ASN A 140 3.86 -22.64 8.85
CA ASN A 140 3.28 -21.70 9.80
C ASN A 140 3.36 -20.26 9.25
N ILE A 141 2.53 -19.39 9.81
CA ILE A 141 2.38 -17.99 9.39
C ILE A 141 3.67 -17.18 9.54
N TYR A 142 4.51 -17.48 10.53
CA TYR A 142 5.78 -16.77 10.73
C TYR A 142 6.78 -17.06 9.61
N GLU A 143 6.91 -18.33 9.21
CA GLU A 143 7.74 -18.73 8.08
C GLU A 143 7.18 -18.20 6.75
N ALA A 144 5.85 -18.12 6.61
CA ALA A 144 5.21 -17.49 5.46
C ALA A 144 5.57 -15.99 5.37
N TRP A 145 5.43 -15.25 6.47
CA TRP A 145 5.79 -13.83 6.55
C TRP A 145 7.27 -13.61 6.22
N LYS A 146 8.15 -14.38 6.86
CA LYS A 146 9.60 -14.27 6.63
C LYS A 146 9.95 -14.52 5.17
N TYR A 147 9.40 -15.58 4.56
CA TYR A 147 9.61 -15.87 3.15
C TYR A 147 9.13 -14.74 2.25
N PHE A 148 7.92 -14.24 2.48
CA PHE A 148 7.35 -13.14 1.70
C PHE A 148 8.19 -11.87 1.86
N ARG A 149 8.43 -11.41 3.09
CA ARG A 149 9.19 -10.19 3.38
C ARG A 149 10.58 -10.22 2.75
N ASP A 150 11.30 -11.34 2.91
CA ASP A 150 12.67 -11.47 2.44
C ASP A 150 12.77 -11.48 0.91
N ASN A 151 11.73 -11.92 0.20
CA ASN A 151 11.72 -11.95 -1.27
C ASN A 151 11.00 -10.76 -1.90
N TYR A 152 9.98 -10.21 -1.25
CA TYR A 152 9.15 -9.16 -1.79
C TYR A 152 9.75 -7.77 -1.51
N PHE A 153 10.05 -7.50 -0.24
CA PHE A 153 10.58 -6.22 0.19
C PHE A 153 12.11 -6.19 0.11
N TYR A 154 12.81 -7.20 0.62
CA TYR A 154 14.27 -7.14 0.77
C TYR A 154 15.07 -7.48 -0.49
N LYS A 155 14.43 -8.13 -1.47
CA LYS A 155 14.99 -8.35 -2.82
C LYS A 155 14.38 -7.42 -3.86
N TYR A 156 13.73 -6.34 -3.43
CA TYR A 156 13.22 -5.28 -4.29
C TYR A 156 12.18 -5.76 -5.33
N ALA A 157 11.42 -6.82 -5.05
CA ALA A 157 10.39 -7.27 -5.99
C ALA A 157 9.26 -6.24 -6.10
N PHE A 158 8.89 -5.60 -4.99
CA PHE A 158 7.95 -4.49 -5.00
C PHE A 158 8.45 -3.31 -5.86
N GLN A 159 9.75 -2.98 -5.81
CA GLN A 159 10.33 -1.84 -6.51
C GLN A 159 10.64 -2.10 -7.99
N LYS A 160 10.30 -3.27 -8.55
CA LYS A 160 10.53 -3.52 -9.97
C LYS A 160 9.71 -2.57 -10.83
N PHE A 161 10.39 -1.96 -11.80
CA PHE A 161 9.78 -1.14 -12.85
C PHE A 161 9.79 -1.84 -14.20
N ASP A 162 9.13 -1.24 -15.18
CA ASP A 162 8.93 -1.80 -16.53
C ASP A 162 10.22 -2.27 -17.20
N ASP A 163 11.36 -1.62 -16.98
CA ASP A 163 12.64 -2.01 -17.59
C ASP A 163 13.29 -3.25 -16.97
N GLU A 164 12.82 -3.68 -15.79
CA GLU A 164 13.23 -4.88 -15.06
C GLU A 164 12.29 -6.07 -15.29
N ASP A 165 11.26 -5.94 -16.13
CA ASP A 165 10.32 -7.02 -16.43
C ASP A 165 11.02 -8.24 -17.03
N ILE A 166 10.52 -9.41 -16.65
CA ILE A 166 10.85 -10.68 -17.30
C ILE A 166 9.68 -11.04 -18.20
N LEU A 167 9.93 -11.12 -19.50
CA LEU A 167 8.92 -11.50 -20.48
C LEU A 167 9.05 -12.97 -20.85
N ILE A 168 7.91 -13.66 -20.97
CA ILE A 168 7.87 -15.04 -21.46
C ILE A 168 7.39 -15.05 -22.91
N TYR A 169 8.24 -15.56 -23.81
CA TYR A 169 7.90 -15.75 -25.22
C TYR A 169 8.36 -17.13 -25.69
N ASN A 170 7.44 -17.93 -26.24
CA ASN A 170 7.70 -19.32 -26.66
C ASN A 170 8.41 -20.18 -25.60
N GLY A 171 7.99 -20.04 -24.33
CA GLY A 171 8.53 -20.80 -23.20
C GLY A 171 9.94 -20.38 -22.75
N LYS A 172 10.42 -19.22 -23.17
CA LYS A 172 11.73 -18.66 -22.76
C LYS A 172 11.57 -17.30 -22.12
N GLU A 173 12.43 -17.02 -21.14
CA GLU A 173 12.55 -15.74 -20.46
C GLU A 173 13.38 -14.76 -21.31
N TYR A 174 12.94 -13.51 -21.35
CA TYR A 174 13.61 -12.39 -22.00
C TYR A 174 13.59 -11.17 -21.08
N SER A 175 14.64 -10.36 -21.14
CA SER A 175 14.60 -8.98 -20.65
C SER A 175 13.75 -8.12 -21.59
N VAL A 176 13.31 -6.95 -21.13
CA VAL A 176 12.66 -5.97 -22.01
C VAL A 176 13.55 -5.60 -23.19
N GLN A 177 14.86 -5.48 -23.00
CA GLN A 177 15.80 -5.06 -24.02
C GLN A 177 15.90 -6.13 -25.14
N ASP A 178 15.98 -7.40 -24.76
CA ASP A 178 16.28 -8.51 -25.68
C ASP A 178 15.03 -9.26 -26.18
N CYS A 179 13.85 -8.98 -25.63
CA CYS A 179 12.62 -9.60 -26.10
C CYS A 179 12.36 -9.26 -27.59
N PRO A 180 12.01 -10.27 -28.41
CA PRO A 180 11.54 -10.06 -29.76
C PRO A 180 10.39 -9.05 -29.81
N ARG A 181 10.36 -8.25 -30.88
CA ARG A 181 9.33 -7.24 -31.11
C ARG A 181 8.74 -7.38 -32.50
N TYR A 182 7.44 -7.15 -32.62
CA TYR A 182 6.78 -7.00 -33.91
C TYR A 182 6.34 -5.55 -34.09
N TYR A 183 6.22 -5.12 -35.35
CA TYR A 183 5.70 -3.78 -35.65
C TYR A 183 4.18 -3.84 -35.77
N ASP A 184 3.48 -3.17 -34.85
CA ASP A 184 2.04 -2.98 -34.92
C ASP A 184 1.72 -1.82 -35.85
N LYS A 185 1.01 -2.10 -36.94
CA LYS A 185 0.66 -1.08 -37.94
C LYS A 185 -0.44 -0.12 -37.46
N LYS A 186 -1.30 -0.56 -36.55
CA LYS A 186 -2.42 0.22 -36.02
C LYS A 186 -1.89 1.23 -35.01
N GLU A 187 -1.09 0.75 -34.06
CA GLU A 187 -0.48 1.58 -33.01
C GLU A 187 0.80 2.28 -33.49
N LYS A 188 1.29 1.94 -34.69
CA LYS A 188 2.49 2.49 -35.35
C LYS A 188 3.76 2.40 -34.50
N MET A 189 3.86 1.38 -33.65
CA MET A 189 4.97 1.17 -32.73
C MET A 189 5.45 -0.29 -32.72
N LYS A 190 6.64 -0.52 -32.17
CA LYS A 190 7.15 -1.88 -31.93
C LYS A 190 6.61 -2.38 -30.58
N ILE A 191 5.90 -3.50 -30.58
CA ILE A 191 5.33 -4.13 -29.40
C ILE A 191 6.15 -5.37 -29.06
N LEU A 192 6.33 -5.64 -27.77
CA LEU A 192 7.03 -6.82 -27.24
C LEU A 192 6.19 -8.08 -27.53
N CYS A 193 6.83 -9.16 -27.98
CA CYS A 193 6.13 -10.40 -28.34
C CYS A 193 5.74 -11.26 -27.13
N GLY A 194 6.45 -11.15 -26.01
CA GLY A 194 6.20 -11.92 -24.79
C GLY A 194 5.16 -11.28 -23.89
N TYR A 195 4.56 -12.07 -23.00
CA TYR A 195 3.73 -11.53 -21.93
C TYR A 195 4.59 -11.14 -20.72
N SER A 196 4.17 -10.08 -20.02
CA SER A 196 4.81 -9.58 -18.80
C SER A 196 4.62 -10.54 -17.64
N THR A 197 5.68 -10.87 -16.91
CA THR A 197 5.49 -11.59 -15.63
C THR A 197 5.06 -10.66 -14.51
N MET A 198 5.38 -9.36 -14.60
CA MET A 198 4.98 -8.37 -13.59
C MET A 198 3.49 -8.10 -13.58
N TYR A 199 2.82 -8.13 -14.73
CA TYR A 199 1.38 -7.86 -14.89
C TYR A 199 0.56 -9.14 -15.10
N SER A 200 1.11 -10.29 -14.72
CA SER A 200 0.47 -11.60 -14.88
C SER A 200 0.28 -12.33 -13.55
N PRO A 201 -0.64 -13.31 -13.52
CA PRO A 201 -0.73 -14.32 -12.46
C PRO A 201 0.65 -14.83 -12.03
N THR A 202 0.81 -15.06 -10.74
CA THR A 202 2.09 -15.43 -10.13
C THR A 202 1.88 -16.50 -9.07
N SER A 203 2.97 -17.13 -8.62
CA SER A 203 2.94 -18.15 -7.59
C SER A 203 3.88 -17.84 -6.45
N TRP A 204 3.57 -18.33 -5.26
CA TRP A 204 4.48 -18.27 -4.12
C TRP A 204 5.81 -19.00 -4.38
N ASP A 205 5.85 -19.93 -5.34
CA ASP A 205 7.05 -20.67 -5.75
C ASP A 205 7.95 -19.90 -6.75
N THR A 206 7.49 -18.76 -7.29
CA THR A 206 8.20 -17.99 -8.32
C THR A 206 8.52 -16.54 -7.90
N PRO A 207 9.24 -16.30 -6.81
CA PRO A 207 9.52 -14.95 -6.30
C PRO A 207 10.25 -14.04 -7.28
N LYS A 208 10.97 -14.61 -8.25
CA LYS A 208 11.61 -13.84 -9.32
C LYS A 208 10.63 -13.10 -10.23
N TYR A 209 9.37 -13.53 -10.30
CA TYR A 209 8.32 -12.92 -11.11
C TYR A 209 7.44 -11.95 -10.32
N TRP A 210 7.57 -11.89 -8.99
CA TRP A 210 6.78 -10.97 -8.17
C TRP A 210 7.08 -9.51 -8.52
N SER A 211 6.06 -8.68 -8.43
CA SER A 211 6.06 -7.25 -8.67
C SER A 211 5.10 -6.54 -7.71
N GLN A 212 5.08 -5.21 -7.74
CA GLN A 212 4.05 -4.41 -7.07
C GLN A 212 2.62 -4.66 -7.57
N TYR A 213 2.46 -5.21 -8.78
CA TYR A 213 1.17 -5.36 -9.47
C TYR A 213 0.55 -6.76 -9.40
N ASN A 214 1.34 -7.81 -9.11
CA ASN A 214 0.84 -9.19 -9.14
C ASN A 214 0.75 -9.87 -7.77
N ILE A 215 1.08 -9.15 -6.70
CA ILE A 215 0.77 -9.57 -5.33
C ILE A 215 -0.35 -8.68 -4.81
N TRP A 216 -1.36 -9.32 -4.27
CA TRP A 216 -2.54 -8.66 -3.75
C TRP A 216 -2.61 -8.77 -2.24
N VAL A 217 -3.45 -7.94 -1.62
CA VAL A 217 -3.70 -7.94 -0.18
C VAL A 217 -5.20 -7.78 0.11
N ALA A 218 -5.66 -8.42 1.19
CA ALA A 218 -7.04 -8.33 1.66
C ALA A 218 -7.13 -8.36 3.19
N ARG A 219 -8.18 -7.73 3.73
CA ARG A 219 -8.57 -7.94 5.13
C ARG A 219 -9.27 -9.29 5.25
N THR A 220 -8.94 -10.03 6.30
CA THR A 220 -9.67 -11.25 6.67
C THR A 220 -10.96 -10.89 7.42
N PRO A 221 -11.90 -11.83 7.65
CA PRO A 221 -13.05 -11.59 8.55
C PRO A 221 -12.64 -11.07 9.93
N LYS A 222 -11.52 -11.56 10.45
CA LYS A 222 -10.95 -11.11 11.72
C LYS A 222 -10.41 -9.68 11.61
N GLY A 223 -9.79 -9.34 10.48
CA GLY A 223 -9.35 -7.99 10.16
C GLY A 223 -10.48 -6.99 10.05
N ASP A 224 -11.58 -7.36 9.41
CA ASP A 224 -12.79 -6.53 9.33
C ASP A 224 -13.39 -6.29 10.71
N GLU A 225 -13.50 -7.34 11.54
CA GLU A 225 -13.96 -7.20 12.91
C GLU A 225 -13.06 -6.25 13.73
N TYR A 226 -11.74 -6.40 13.60
CA TYR A 226 -10.79 -5.49 14.24
C TYR A 226 -10.97 -4.05 13.74
N PHE A 227 -11.04 -3.87 12.42
CA PHE A 227 -11.14 -2.56 11.80
C PHE A 227 -12.43 -1.82 12.21
N GLU A 228 -13.58 -2.49 12.11
CA GLU A 228 -14.89 -1.89 12.34
C GLU A 228 -15.22 -1.70 13.82
N LYS A 229 -14.87 -2.67 14.67
CA LYS A 229 -15.29 -2.67 16.08
C LYS A 229 -14.25 -2.08 17.02
N VAL A 230 -12.97 -2.04 16.61
CA VAL A 230 -11.88 -1.60 17.49
C VAL A 230 -11.17 -0.38 16.91
N LEU A 231 -10.51 -0.51 15.76
CA LEU A 231 -9.62 0.51 15.25
C LEU A 231 -10.37 1.78 14.86
N THR A 232 -11.44 1.64 14.07
CA THR A 232 -12.23 2.77 13.57
C THR A 232 -12.91 3.58 14.69
N PRO A 233 -13.62 2.96 15.65
CA PRO A 233 -14.22 3.70 16.77
C PRO A 233 -13.18 4.36 17.67
N ARG A 234 -12.04 3.70 17.93
CA ARG A 234 -10.93 4.25 18.72
C ARG A 234 -10.34 5.48 18.04
N PHE A 235 -9.98 5.35 16.77
CA PHE A 235 -9.41 6.42 15.95
C PHE A 235 -10.37 7.61 15.86
N TYR A 236 -11.62 7.37 15.47
CA TYR A 236 -12.62 8.43 15.36
C TYR A 236 -12.84 9.13 16.70
N LYS A 237 -13.03 8.41 17.80
CA LYS A 237 -13.24 9.02 19.11
C LYS A 237 -12.08 9.93 19.51
N LYS A 238 -10.84 9.52 19.22
CA LYS A 238 -9.63 10.27 19.54
C LYS A 238 -9.51 11.57 18.74
N TYR A 239 -9.81 11.52 17.42
CA TYR A 239 -9.50 12.60 16.49
C TYR A 239 -10.71 13.37 15.92
N LYS A 240 -11.96 13.00 16.23
CA LYS A 240 -13.19 13.63 15.69
C LYS A 240 -13.28 15.14 15.91
N ASP A 241 -12.64 15.65 16.96
CA ASP A 241 -12.67 17.07 17.34
C ASP A 241 -11.38 17.80 16.92
N LEU A 242 -10.48 17.13 16.18
CA LEU A 242 -9.26 17.74 15.66
C LEU A 242 -9.54 18.41 14.31
N SER A 243 -9.64 19.74 14.31
CA SER A 243 -9.75 20.53 13.09
C SER A 243 -8.96 21.84 13.15
N VAL A 244 -8.68 22.41 11.98
CA VAL A 244 -8.02 23.71 11.84
C VAL A 244 -8.72 24.54 10.77
N GLU A 245 -8.71 25.84 10.95
CA GLU A 245 -9.01 26.78 9.87
C GLU A 245 -7.73 27.12 9.12
N ILE A 246 -7.76 27.00 7.80
CA ILE A 246 -6.69 27.43 6.91
C ILE A 246 -7.09 28.63 6.04
N ASP A 247 -6.11 29.45 5.66
CA ASP A 247 -6.27 30.52 4.67
C ASP A 247 -6.28 29.99 3.21
N ASP A 248 -6.37 30.89 2.24
CA ASP A 248 -6.35 30.58 0.80
C ASP A 248 -4.99 30.06 0.29
N LYS A 249 -3.96 30.11 1.13
CA LYS A 249 -2.59 29.63 0.87
C LYS A 249 -2.25 28.36 1.63
N GLY A 250 -3.18 27.79 2.39
CA GLY A 250 -2.97 26.57 3.18
C GLY A 250 -2.33 26.80 4.55
N ASN A 251 -2.14 28.05 4.99
CA ASN A 251 -1.58 28.33 6.32
C ASN A 251 -2.64 28.17 7.40
N ILE A 252 -2.26 27.60 8.54
CA ILE A 252 -3.15 27.47 9.71
C ILE A 252 -3.38 28.85 10.32
N VAL A 253 -4.65 29.23 10.38
CA VAL A 253 -5.15 30.48 10.97
C VAL A 253 -5.63 30.24 12.40
N HIS A 254 -6.33 29.12 12.63
CA HIS A 254 -6.89 28.81 13.94
C HIS A 254 -6.98 27.30 14.21
N TRP A 255 -6.75 26.93 15.46
CA TRP A 255 -6.89 25.58 15.98
C TRP A 255 -8.26 25.39 16.61
N ILE A 256 -9.02 24.41 16.13
CA ILE A 256 -10.37 24.11 16.62
C ILE A 256 -10.37 22.74 17.31
N GLY A 257 -10.84 22.73 18.55
CA GLY A 257 -10.99 21.51 19.36
C GLY A 257 -9.68 20.96 19.93
N GLN A 258 -9.74 19.74 20.46
CA GLN A 258 -8.63 19.05 21.11
C GLN A 258 -8.71 17.54 20.84
N ILE A 259 -7.59 16.85 20.96
CA ILE A 259 -7.57 15.39 20.92
C ILE A 259 -8.11 14.82 22.22
N ASN A 260 -9.03 13.86 22.08
CA ASN A 260 -9.58 13.13 23.21
C ASN A 260 -8.56 12.07 23.67
N ARG A 261 -7.90 12.32 24.80
CA ARG A 261 -6.92 11.41 25.42
C ARG A 261 -7.57 10.45 26.41
#